data_AF-A0A535D4G5-F1
#
_entry.id   AF-A0A535D4G5-F1
#
_cell.length_a   1.000
_cell.length_b   1.000
_cell.length_c   1.000
_cell.angle_alpha   90.00
_cell.angle_beta   90.00
_cell.angle_gamma   90.00
#
_symmetry.space_group_name_H-M   'P 1'
#
loop_
_entity.id
_entity.type
_entity.pdbx_description
1 polymer ?
#
loop_
_entity_poly.entity_id
_entity_poly.type
_entity_poly.pdbx_seq_one_letter_code
_entity_poly.pdbx_strand_id
1 'polypeptide(L)'
;MIQTKTRPHPRGQTGAAFPAILRPSGVPHATDPVSIPQPEHHHLPAWVRRAFAKAGPILGDLAGSLEGETREQYMSSITEVTASINAGKFSQAFQYPTLIESGLSLYEQQRKEQEESARARKVLENARRSVAETLRDAAAQLTPEASSRLNKALRTASDQEAISAVEAEARQALDSAKVGQERRREREISRTRSRIARATPKYAAVDGAETWQDVLRRLQEQMAQESAENGGNGENGA
;
A
#
# COMPACT_ATOMS: atom_id res chain seq x y z
N MET A 1 -30.35 -72.78 -28.28
CA MET A 1 -30.68 -71.36 -28.03
C MET A 1 -31.10 -71.23 -26.57
N ILE A 2 -30.22 -70.73 -25.69
CA ILE A 2 -30.50 -70.57 -24.26
C ILE A 2 -30.91 -69.12 -24.03
N GLN A 3 -32.20 -68.89 -23.73
CA GLN A 3 -32.69 -67.56 -23.36
C GLN A 3 -32.24 -67.25 -21.93
N THR A 4 -31.30 -66.32 -21.79
CA THR A 4 -30.92 -65.75 -20.50
C THR A 4 -32.03 -64.81 -20.02
N LYS A 5 -32.80 -65.28 -19.03
CA LYS A 5 -33.83 -64.51 -18.32
C LYS A 5 -33.13 -63.48 -17.42
N THR A 6 -33.00 -62.25 -17.91
CA THR A 6 -32.51 -61.10 -17.14
C THR A 6 -33.49 -60.79 -16.01
N ARG A 7 -33.05 -61.00 -14.77
CA ARG A 7 -33.79 -60.67 -13.56
C ARG A 7 -33.79 -59.14 -13.38
N PRO A 8 -34.94 -58.46 -13.34
CA PRO A 8 -34.96 -57.02 -13.09
C PRO A 8 -34.49 -56.76 -11.65
N HIS A 9 -33.52 -55.86 -11.49
CA HIS A 9 -33.16 -55.31 -10.19
C HIS A 9 -34.36 -54.52 -9.65
N PRO A 10 -34.78 -54.73 -8.38
CA PRO A 10 -35.80 -53.88 -7.79
C PRO A 10 -35.21 -52.47 -7.61
N ARG A 11 -35.61 -51.53 -8.47
CA ARG A 11 -35.60 -50.10 -8.16
C ARG A 11 -36.65 -49.86 -7.08
N GLY A 12 -36.20 -49.79 -5.83
CA GLY A 12 -37.09 -49.56 -4.70
C GLY A 12 -36.31 -49.15 -3.46
N GLN A 13 -36.08 -47.85 -3.32
CA GLN A 13 -36.17 -47.09 -2.07
C GLN A 13 -35.75 -45.64 -2.34
N THR A 14 -36.73 -44.74 -2.47
CA THR A 14 -36.55 -43.31 -2.19
C THR A 14 -36.50 -43.13 -0.66
N GLY A 15 -35.50 -43.75 -0.02
CA GLY A 15 -35.06 -43.31 1.31
C GLY A 15 -34.16 -42.09 1.12
N ALA A 16 -34.12 -41.18 2.09
CA ALA A 16 -33.16 -40.09 2.08
C ALA A 16 -31.75 -40.68 1.92
N ALA A 17 -31.16 -40.52 0.74
CA ALA A 17 -29.84 -41.04 0.43
C ALA A 17 -28.81 -40.33 1.32
N PHE A 18 -27.81 -41.07 1.80
CA PHE A 18 -26.71 -40.47 2.55
C PHE A 18 -26.06 -39.37 1.68
N PRO A 19 -25.83 -38.16 2.21
CA PRO A 19 -25.28 -37.06 1.44
C PRO A 19 -23.90 -37.44 0.90
N ALA A 20 -23.64 -37.08 -0.34
CA ALA A 20 -22.35 -37.38 -0.96
C ALA A 20 -21.25 -36.57 -0.26
N ILE A 21 -20.32 -37.26 0.41
CA ILE A 21 -19.10 -36.65 0.93
C ILE A 21 -18.11 -36.57 -0.24
N LEU A 22 -17.98 -35.38 -0.80
CA LEU A 22 -17.02 -35.02 -1.83
C LEU A 22 -16.12 -33.93 -1.27
N ARG A 23 -14.85 -33.88 -1.70
CA ARG A 23 -13.97 -32.77 -1.36
C ARG A 23 -14.46 -31.51 -2.09
N PRO A 24 -14.86 -30.44 -1.39
CA PRO A 24 -15.18 -29.17 -2.01
C PRO A 24 -13.96 -28.57 -2.72
N SER A 25 -14.21 -27.83 -3.79
CA SER A 25 -13.18 -27.00 -4.40
C SER A 25 -12.66 -25.96 -3.41
N GLY A 26 -11.35 -25.80 -3.32
CA GLY A 26 -10.73 -24.81 -2.42
C GLY A 26 -10.31 -25.37 -1.06
N VAL A 27 -10.66 -26.61 -0.71
CA VAL A 27 -10.08 -27.25 0.48
C VAL A 27 -8.57 -27.44 0.28
N PRO A 28 -7.73 -26.90 1.18
CA PRO A 28 -6.29 -27.07 1.10
C PRO A 28 -5.89 -28.55 1.27
N HIS A 29 -4.74 -28.92 0.72
CA HIS A 29 -4.06 -30.15 1.13
C HIS A 29 -3.01 -29.71 2.13
N ALA A 30 -3.19 -30.08 3.40
CA ALA A 30 -2.25 -29.67 4.44
C ALA A 30 -0.92 -30.38 4.21
N THR A 31 0.19 -29.67 4.45
CA THR A 31 1.52 -30.30 4.49
C THR A 31 1.61 -31.32 5.63
N ASP A 32 1.00 -30.98 6.77
CA ASP A 32 0.91 -31.83 7.96
C ASP A 32 -0.57 -32.00 8.36
N PRO A 33 -1.29 -32.96 7.73
CA PRO A 33 -2.70 -33.18 8.05
C PRO A 33 -2.85 -33.70 9.48
N VAL A 34 -3.89 -33.21 10.17
CA VAL A 34 -4.19 -33.66 11.52
C VAL A 34 -4.84 -35.03 11.48
N SER A 35 -4.37 -35.95 12.33
CA SER A 35 -5.02 -37.25 12.52
C SER A 35 -6.35 -37.06 13.25
N ILE A 36 -7.46 -37.24 12.52
CA ILE A 36 -8.81 -37.18 13.08
C ILE A 36 -9.14 -38.52 13.77
N PRO A 37 -9.63 -38.51 15.02
CA PRO A 37 -10.00 -39.74 15.72
C PRO A 37 -11.09 -40.49 14.95
N GLN A 38 -10.87 -41.79 14.74
CA GLN A 38 -11.87 -42.66 14.13
C GLN A 38 -13.02 -42.90 15.11
N PRO A 39 -14.28 -42.95 14.64
CA PRO A 39 -15.37 -43.38 15.48
C PRO A 39 -15.21 -44.85 15.86
N GLU A 40 -15.36 -45.15 17.14
CA GLU A 40 -15.22 -46.47 17.74
C GLU A 40 -16.52 -46.80 18.49
N HIS A 41 -17.24 -47.82 18.01
CA HIS A 41 -18.41 -48.37 18.69
C HIS A 41 -18.50 -49.86 18.38
N HIS A 42 -18.86 -50.69 19.37
CA HIS A 42 -18.92 -52.15 19.22
C HIS A 42 -19.82 -52.60 18.04
N HIS A 43 -20.93 -51.89 17.84
CA HIS A 43 -21.86 -52.08 16.72
C HIS A 43 -21.78 -50.99 15.64
N LEU A 44 -20.61 -50.41 15.38
CA LEU A 44 -20.47 -49.34 14.39
C LEU A 44 -20.88 -49.83 12.99
N PRO A 45 -21.94 -49.26 12.38
CA PRO A 45 -22.41 -49.70 11.07
C PRO A 45 -21.34 -49.49 9.99
N ALA A 46 -21.25 -50.40 9.04
CA ALA A 46 -20.27 -50.33 7.95
C ALA A 46 -20.39 -49.06 7.10
N TRP A 47 -21.60 -48.48 6.99
CA TRP A 47 -21.81 -47.23 6.26
C TRP A 47 -21.18 -46.03 6.97
N VAL A 48 -21.14 -46.01 8.31
CA VAL A 48 -20.49 -44.95 9.10
C VAL A 48 -18.98 -45.00 8.89
N ARG A 49 -18.39 -46.21 8.92
CA ARG A 49 -16.95 -46.41 8.63
C ARG A 49 -16.57 -45.89 7.24
N ARG A 50 -17.40 -46.17 6.23
CA ARG A 50 -17.19 -45.66 4.86
C ARG A 50 -17.37 -44.14 4.77
N ALA A 51 -18.35 -43.58 5.49
CA ALA A 51 -18.54 -42.13 5.54
C ALA A 51 -17.32 -41.45 6.17
N PHE A 52 -16.83 -41.97 7.31
CA PHE A 52 -15.61 -41.48 7.93
C PHE A 52 -14.39 -41.64 7.03
N ALA A 53 -14.21 -42.78 6.36
CA ALA A 53 -13.08 -43.00 5.45
C ALA A 53 -13.01 -41.95 4.32
N LYS A 54 -14.15 -41.38 3.92
CA LYS A 54 -14.22 -40.27 2.96
C LYS A 54 -14.01 -38.90 3.62
N ALA A 55 -14.61 -38.66 4.78
CA ALA A 55 -14.55 -37.37 5.48
C ALA A 55 -13.21 -37.12 6.18
N GLY A 56 -12.66 -38.14 6.84
CA GLY A 56 -11.48 -38.06 7.71
C GLY A 56 -10.28 -37.34 7.06
N PRO A 57 -9.87 -37.68 5.83
CA PRO A 57 -8.79 -36.96 5.15
C PRO A 57 -9.10 -35.48 4.91
N ILE A 58 -10.35 -35.14 4.54
CA ILE A 58 -10.76 -33.76 4.28
C ILE A 58 -10.79 -32.95 5.59
N LEU A 59 -11.35 -33.54 6.65
CA LEU A 59 -11.38 -32.94 7.99
C LEU A 59 -9.95 -32.73 8.53
N GLY A 60 -9.06 -33.70 8.32
CA GLY A 60 -7.66 -33.64 8.75
C GLY A 60 -6.86 -32.56 8.03
N ASP A 61 -7.07 -32.40 6.72
CA ASP A 61 -6.46 -31.31 5.95
C ASP A 61 -6.95 -29.94 6.40
N LEU A 62 -8.26 -29.79 6.61
CA LEU A 62 -8.84 -28.53 7.10
C LEU A 62 -8.31 -28.20 8.49
N ALA A 63 -8.33 -29.15 9.42
CA ALA A 63 -7.81 -28.95 10.77
C ALA A 63 -6.29 -28.69 10.80
N GLY A 64 -5.52 -29.23 9.85
CA GLY A 64 -4.10 -28.96 9.70
C GLY A 64 -3.79 -27.60 9.10
N SER A 65 -4.74 -27.01 8.37
CA SER A 65 -4.58 -25.69 7.73
C SER A 65 -5.10 -24.53 8.59
N LEU A 66 -5.82 -24.82 9.68
CA LEU A 66 -6.31 -23.85 10.65
C LEU A 66 -5.29 -23.59 11.75
N GLU A 67 -5.29 -22.38 12.31
CA GLU A 67 -4.36 -21.98 13.37
C GLU A 67 -5.07 -21.42 14.62
N GLY A 68 -4.44 -21.61 15.79
CA GLY A 68 -4.90 -21.05 17.05
C GLY A 68 -6.32 -21.45 17.45
N GLU A 69 -7.12 -20.47 17.86
CA GLU A 69 -8.47 -20.69 18.38
C GLU A 69 -9.42 -21.30 17.34
N THR A 70 -9.31 -20.91 16.06
CA THR A 70 -10.17 -21.47 14.99
C THR A 70 -9.96 -22.97 14.82
N ARG A 71 -8.72 -23.44 14.97
CA ARG A 71 -8.39 -24.87 14.96
C ARG A 71 -8.99 -25.58 16.16
N GLU A 72 -8.88 -25.00 17.35
CA GLU A 72 -9.44 -25.58 18.58
C GLU A 72 -10.96 -25.69 18.51
N GLN A 73 -11.64 -24.64 18.05
CA GLN A 73 -13.08 -24.62 17.82
C GLN A 73 -13.49 -25.73 16.84
N TYR A 74 -12.79 -25.83 15.71
CA TYR A 74 -13.09 -26.85 14.69
C TYR A 74 -12.87 -28.28 15.18
N MET A 75 -11.76 -28.53 15.88
CA MET A 75 -11.44 -29.82 16.48
C MET A 75 -12.45 -30.20 17.57
N SER A 76 -12.96 -29.24 18.33
CA SER A 76 -14.02 -29.45 19.31
C SER A 76 -15.30 -29.97 18.65
N SER A 77 -15.74 -29.33 17.56
CA SER A 77 -16.92 -29.77 16.79
C SER A 77 -16.75 -31.18 16.21
N ILE A 78 -15.57 -31.50 15.68
CA ILE A 78 -15.27 -32.86 15.19
C ILE A 78 -15.33 -33.88 16.33
N THR A 79 -14.77 -33.53 17.50
CA THR A 79 -14.75 -34.39 18.68
C THR A 79 -16.16 -34.64 19.22
N GLU A 80 -17.02 -33.62 19.25
CA GLU A 80 -18.41 -33.74 19.69
C GLU A 80 -19.22 -34.69 18.80
N VAL A 81 -19.08 -34.56 17.48
CA VAL A 81 -19.72 -35.47 16.52
C VAL A 81 -19.19 -36.89 16.69
N THR A 82 -17.87 -37.05 16.83
CA THR A 82 -17.24 -38.37 17.00
C THR A 82 -17.68 -39.02 18.32
N ALA A 83 -17.70 -38.28 19.42
CA ALA A 83 -18.17 -38.75 20.72
C ALA A 83 -19.65 -39.18 20.66
N SER A 84 -20.49 -38.44 19.95
CA SER A 84 -21.90 -38.80 19.77
C SER A 84 -22.06 -40.10 18.97
N ILE A 85 -21.24 -40.31 17.93
CA ILE A 85 -21.21 -41.57 17.17
C ILE A 85 -20.74 -42.72 18.07
N ASN A 86 -19.71 -42.50 18.90
CA ASN A 86 -19.18 -43.46 19.87
C ASN A 86 -20.17 -43.77 21.00
N ALA A 87 -21.16 -42.90 21.25
CA ALA A 87 -22.28 -43.14 22.14
C ALA A 87 -23.48 -43.87 21.46
N GLY A 88 -23.33 -44.27 20.19
CA GLY A 88 -24.34 -45.00 19.43
C GLY A 88 -25.28 -44.13 18.58
N LYS A 89 -25.11 -42.80 18.56
CA LYS A 89 -25.90 -41.89 17.71
C LYS A 89 -25.32 -41.83 16.29
N PHE A 90 -25.42 -42.94 15.56
CA PHE A 90 -24.80 -43.06 14.22
C PHE A 90 -25.31 -42.06 13.19
N SER A 91 -26.53 -41.53 13.35
CA SER A 91 -27.07 -40.47 12.49
C SER A 91 -26.25 -39.18 12.53
N GLN A 92 -25.38 -38.99 13.52
CA GLN A 92 -24.47 -37.85 13.55
C GLN A 92 -23.43 -37.89 12.42
N ALA A 93 -23.17 -39.05 11.82
CA ALA A 93 -22.33 -39.15 10.62
C ALA A 93 -22.90 -38.38 9.41
N PHE A 94 -24.19 -38.03 9.40
CA PHE A 94 -24.78 -37.14 8.40
C PHE A 94 -24.27 -35.69 8.50
N GLN A 95 -23.61 -35.32 9.60
CA GLN A 95 -23.02 -33.98 9.79
C GLN A 95 -21.61 -33.84 9.19
N TYR A 96 -20.99 -34.90 8.66
CA TYR A 96 -19.66 -34.76 8.04
C TYR A 96 -19.60 -33.71 6.92
N PRO A 97 -20.56 -33.62 5.98
CA PRO A 97 -20.58 -32.55 4.98
C PRO A 97 -20.65 -31.15 5.60
N THR A 98 -21.50 -30.94 6.60
CA THR A 98 -21.63 -29.63 7.27
C THR A 98 -20.37 -29.26 8.05
N LEU A 99 -19.68 -30.23 8.66
CA LEU A 99 -18.37 -30.01 9.28
C LEU A 99 -17.31 -29.63 8.24
N ILE A 100 -17.32 -30.24 7.05
CA ILE A 100 -16.39 -29.89 5.98
C ILE A 100 -16.64 -28.44 5.50
N GLU A 101 -17.91 -28.06 5.30
CA GLU A 101 -18.29 -26.70 4.90
C GLU A 101 -17.92 -25.66 5.97
N SER A 102 -18.19 -25.97 7.25
CA SER A 102 -17.80 -25.10 8.36
C SER A 102 -16.29 -24.91 8.45
N GLY A 103 -15.51 -25.98 8.30
CA GLY A 103 -14.04 -25.90 8.31
C GLY A 103 -13.50 -25.07 7.14
N LEU A 104 -14.09 -25.23 5.95
CA LEU A 104 -13.73 -24.41 4.79
C LEU A 104 -14.05 -22.92 5.01
N SER A 105 -15.20 -22.60 5.59
CA SER A 105 -15.56 -21.21 5.92
C SER A 105 -14.59 -20.60 6.92
N LEU A 106 -14.19 -21.34 7.97
CA LEU A 106 -13.18 -20.86 8.94
C LEU A 106 -11.84 -20.62 8.27
N TYR A 107 -11.42 -21.53 7.39
CA TYR A 107 -10.17 -21.39 6.64
C TYR A 107 -10.19 -20.15 5.72
N GLU A 108 -11.29 -19.92 5.01
CA GLU A 108 -11.44 -18.73 4.16
C GLU A 108 -11.44 -17.42 4.97
N GLN A 109 -12.04 -17.42 6.16
CA GLN A 109 -12.01 -16.28 7.08
C GLN A 109 -10.60 -16.00 7.57
N GLN A 110 -9.90 -17.01 8.11
CA GLN A 110 -8.52 -16.90 8.56
C GLN A 110 -7.61 -16.38 7.43
N ARG A 111 -7.78 -16.90 6.21
CA ARG A 111 -7.03 -16.45 5.05
C ARG A 111 -7.28 -14.97 4.74
N LYS A 112 -8.54 -14.52 4.76
CA LYS A 112 -8.88 -13.11 4.52
C LYS A 112 -8.26 -12.20 5.58
N GLU A 113 -8.34 -12.58 6.85
CA GLU A 113 -7.73 -11.84 7.97
C GLU A 113 -6.20 -11.76 7.85
N GLN A 114 -5.55 -12.86 7.45
CA GLN A 114 -4.12 -12.88 7.17
C GLN A 114 -3.76 -11.96 5.98
N GLU A 115 -4.55 -11.98 4.90
CA GLU A 115 -4.36 -11.07 3.76
C GLU A 115 -4.56 -9.60 4.16
N GLU A 116 -5.57 -9.28 4.97
CA GLU A 116 -5.85 -7.93 5.46
C GLU A 116 -4.74 -7.42 6.39
N SER A 117 -4.29 -8.24 7.34
CA SER A 117 -3.17 -7.89 8.22
C SER A 117 -1.86 -7.69 7.44
N ALA A 118 -1.61 -8.51 6.42
CA ALA A 118 -0.46 -8.34 5.52
C ALA A 118 -0.57 -7.04 4.70
N ARG A 119 -1.76 -6.70 4.19
CA ARG A 119 -2.00 -5.42 3.50
C ARG A 119 -1.80 -4.23 4.43
N ALA A 120 -2.33 -4.27 5.65
CA ALA A 120 -2.15 -3.22 6.65
C ALA A 120 -0.66 -3.01 6.97
N ARG A 121 0.11 -4.09 7.17
CA ARG A 121 1.56 -4.02 7.37
C ARG A 121 2.29 -3.39 6.18
N LYS A 122 1.95 -3.77 4.95
CA LYS A 122 2.53 -3.18 3.73
C LYS A 122 2.23 -1.69 3.60
N VAL A 123 1.02 -1.26 3.95
CA VAL A 123 0.66 0.17 3.94
C VAL A 123 1.51 0.96 4.94
N LEU A 124 1.65 0.46 6.17
CA LEU A 124 2.51 1.07 7.19
C LEU A 124 3.99 1.11 6.75
N GLU A 125 4.49 0.02 6.16
CA GLU A 125 5.87 -0.05 5.67
C GLU A 125 6.11 0.95 4.52
N ASN A 126 5.18 1.05 3.58
CA ASN A 126 5.26 2.03 2.49
C ASN A 126 5.22 3.46 3.01
N ALA A 127 4.38 3.75 4.01
CA ALA A 127 4.33 5.06 4.66
C ALA A 127 5.67 5.38 5.36
N ARG A 128 6.23 4.44 6.14
CA ARG A 128 7.55 4.60 6.76
C ARG A 128 8.64 4.84 5.73
N ARG A 129 8.64 4.08 4.63
CA ARG A 129 9.62 4.23 3.55
C ARG A 129 9.53 5.60 2.89
N SER A 130 8.32 6.07 2.60
CA SER A 130 8.09 7.40 2.05
C SER A 130 8.62 8.50 2.96
N VAL A 131 8.33 8.45 4.27
CA VAL A 131 8.86 9.43 5.24
C VAL A 131 10.38 9.33 5.40
N ALA A 132 10.95 8.12 5.35
CA ALA A 132 12.41 7.96 5.39
C ALA A 132 13.09 8.58 4.15
N GLU A 133 12.44 8.48 2.98
CA GLU A 133 12.93 9.06 1.72
C GLU A 133 12.85 10.59 1.76
N THR A 134 11.74 11.17 2.24
CA THR A 134 11.65 12.63 2.43
C THR A 134 12.69 13.16 3.42
N LEU A 135 12.96 12.45 4.51
CA LEU A 135 14.02 12.81 5.47
C LEU A 135 15.42 12.71 4.86
N ARG A 136 15.65 11.74 3.97
CA ARG A 136 16.91 11.61 3.24
C ARG A 136 17.12 12.76 2.27
N ASP A 137 16.10 13.12 1.49
CA ASP A 137 16.17 14.25 0.55
C ASP A 137 16.33 15.60 1.27
N ALA A 138 15.71 15.72 2.45
CA ALA A 138 15.78 16.87 3.34
C ALA A 138 17.12 17.01 4.09
N ALA A 139 17.99 15.99 4.06
CA ALA A 139 19.16 15.91 4.93
C ALA A 139 20.13 17.10 4.79
N ALA A 140 20.22 17.70 3.60
CA ALA A 140 21.06 18.87 3.35
C ALA A 140 20.50 20.18 3.94
N GLN A 141 19.18 20.23 4.20
CA GLN A 141 18.48 21.44 4.68
C GLN A 141 18.21 21.40 6.18
N LEU A 142 18.07 20.21 6.76
CA LEU A 142 17.81 20.00 8.18
C LEU A 142 19.09 20.07 9.00
N THR A 143 18.96 20.44 10.28
CA THR A 143 20.09 20.33 11.22
C THR A 143 20.36 18.85 11.54
N PRO A 144 21.62 18.46 11.84
CA PRO A 144 21.95 17.07 12.19
C PRO A 144 21.14 16.55 13.39
N GLU A 145 20.89 17.41 14.38
CA GLU A 145 20.09 17.09 15.56
C GLU A 145 18.63 16.81 15.21
N ALA A 146 17.98 17.69 14.43
CA ALA A 146 16.60 17.51 13.99
C ALA A 146 16.44 16.24 13.14
N SER A 147 17.37 15.99 12.22
CA SER A 147 17.39 14.78 11.41
C SER A 147 17.51 13.51 12.26
N SER A 148 18.40 13.49 13.25
CA SER A 148 18.59 12.33 14.14
C SER A 148 17.35 12.03 14.98
N ARG A 149 16.68 13.08 15.48
CA ARG A 149 15.46 12.98 16.29
C ARG A 149 14.29 12.45 15.46
N LEU A 150 14.11 12.97 14.25
CA LEU A 150 13.04 12.52 13.33
C LEU A 150 13.27 11.08 12.87
N ASN A 151 14.51 10.69 12.58
CA ASN A 151 14.85 9.29 12.25
C ASN A 151 14.58 8.35 13.44
N LYS A 152 14.87 8.77 14.67
CA LYS A 152 14.55 7.99 15.88
C LYS A 152 13.04 7.86 16.06
N ALA A 153 12.29 8.96 15.90
CA ALA A 153 10.83 8.98 16.01
C ALA A 153 10.17 8.06 14.96
N LEU A 154 10.66 8.07 13.72
CA LEU A 154 10.17 7.19 12.65
C LEU A 154 10.38 5.71 12.96
N ARG A 155 11.51 5.34 13.61
CA ARG A 155 11.79 3.95 14.01
C ARG A 155 10.87 3.47 15.13
N THR A 156 10.45 4.38 16.02
CA THR A 156 9.56 4.05 17.14
C THR A 156 8.07 4.14 16.78
N ALA A 157 7.71 4.79 15.67
CA ALA A 157 6.33 4.96 15.23
C ALA A 157 5.70 3.61 14.82
N SER A 158 4.77 3.09 15.62
CA SER A 158 4.13 1.78 15.42
C SER A 158 2.89 1.79 14.54
N ASP A 159 2.24 2.94 14.37
CA ASP A 159 0.97 3.11 13.69
C ASP A 159 1.01 4.25 12.65
N GLN A 160 -0.05 4.34 11.85
CA GLN A 160 -0.14 5.30 10.76
C GLN A 160 -0.16 6.74 11.27
N GLU A 161 -0.81 6.98 12.41
CA GLU A 161 -0.91 8.30 13.02
C GLU A 161 0.47 8.80 13.45
N ALA A 162 1.26 8.00 14.16
CA ALA A 162 2.62 8.39 14.54
C ALA A 162 3.52 8.62 13.32
N ILE A 163 3.41 7.81 12.27
CA ILE A 163 4.17 8.04 11.02
C ILE A 163 3.78 9.38 10.39
N SER A 164 2.49 9.71 10.35
CA SER A 164 1.99 10.98 9.81
C SER A 164 2.40 12.19 10.65
N ALA A 165 2.48 12.04 11.97
CA ALA A 165 2.97 13.08 12.87
C ALA A 165 4.46 13.37 12.62
N VAL A 166 5.27 12.34 12.41
CA VAL A 166 6.69 12.49 12.04
C VAL A 166 6.83 13.19 10.69
N GLU A 167 5.97 12.86 9.71
CA GLU A 167 5.95 13.53 8.41
C GLU A 167 5.60 15.01 8.53
N ALA A 168 4.56 15.35 9.31
CA ALA A 168 4.16 16.73 9.56
C ALA A 168 5.28 17.53 10.25
N GLU A 169 5.93 16.93 11.24
CA GLU A 169 7.06 17.54 11.93
C GLU A 169 8.27 17.76 11.01
N ALA A 170 8.56 16.80 10.13
CA ALA A 170 9.61 16.93 9.12
C ALA A 170 9.32 18.09 8.14
N ARG A 171 8.07 18.22 7.68
CA ARG A 171 7.64 19.34 6.82
C ARG A 171 7.78 20.68 7.55
N GLN A 172 7.33 20.76 8.79
CA GLN A 172 7.44 21.99 9.59
C GLN A 172 8.91 22.41 9.81
N ALA A 173 9.80 21.45 10.06
CA ALA A 173 11.23 21.70 10.22
C ALA A 173 11.87 22.20 8.92
N LEU A 174 11.49 21.61 7.78
CA LEU A 174 11.92 22.04 6.45
C LEU A 174 11.45 23.45 6.11
N ASP A 175 10.18 23.77 6.35
CA ASP A 175 9.64 25.10 6.05
C ASP A 175 10.32 26.17 6.92
N SER A 176 10.57 25.84 8.20
CA SER A 176 11.32 26.71 9.11
C SER A 176 12.76 26.95 8.62
N ALA A 177 13.43 25.90 8.12
CA ALA A 177 14.78 26.01 7.56
C ALA A 177 14.80 26.87 6.28
N LYS A 178 13.83 26.68 5.37
CA LYS A 178 13.67 27.48 4.15
C LYS A 178 13.45 28.96 4.46
N VAL A 179 12.55 29.29 5.39
CA VAL A 179 12.32 30.69 5.80
C VAL A 179 13.59 31.30 6.40
N GLY A 180 14.37 30.53 7.16
CA GLY A 180 15.66 30.97 7.68
C GLY A 180 16.68 31.26 6.58
N GLN A 181 16.79 30.38 5.59
CA GLN A 181 17.69 30.58 4.43
C GLN A 181 17.26 31.77 3.58
N GLU A 182 15.96 31.93 3.30
CA GLU A 182 15.45 33.04 2.51
C GLU A 182 15.71 34.39 3.22
N ARG A 183 15.53 34.46 4.54
CA ARG A 183 15.90 35.66 5.32
C ARG A 183 17.40 35.97 5.28
N ARG A 184 18.27 34.94 5.27
CA ARG A 184 19.73 35.14 5.13
C ARG A 184 20.07 35.66 3.74
N ARG A 185 19.48 35.07 2.70
CA ARG A 185 19.61 35.49 1.31
C ARG A 185 19.15 36.93 1.12
N GLU A 186 17.99 37.31 1.65
CA GLU A 186 17.46 38.67 1.57
C GLU A 186 18.39 39.70 2.24
N ARG A 187 18.96 39.35 3.41
CA ARG A 187 19.97 40.19 4.08
C ARG A 187 21.24 40.34 3.26
N GLU A 188 21.69 39.27 2.61
CA GLU A 188 22.85 39.30 1.72
C GLU A 188 22.59 40.16 0.49
N ILE A 189 21.43 39.99 -0.16
CA ILE A 189 20.96 40.84 -1.27
C ILE A 189 20.88 42.30 -0.83
N SER A 190 20.34 42.59 0.35
CA SER A 190 20.28 43.95 0.88
C SER A 190 21.68 44.53 1.12
N ARG A 191 22.62 43.74 1.64
CA ARG A 191 24.03 44.16 1.82
C ARG A 191 24.73 44.40 0.49
N THR A 192 24.53 43.54 -0.51
CA THR A 192 25.12 43.71 -1.85
C THR A 192 24.51 44.91 -2.55
N ARG A 193 23.17 45.08 -2.53
CA ARG A 193 22.48 46.29 -3.01
C ARG A 193 23.03 47.56 -2.34
N SER A 194 23.21 47.54 -1.02
CA SER A 194 23.77 48.69 -0.27
C SER A 194 25.23 48.98 -0.67
N ARG A 195 26.06 47.94 -0.88
CA ARG A 195 27.44 48.11 -1.37
C ARG A 195 27.46 48.67 -2.78
N ILE A 196 26.62 48.14 -3.67
CA ILE A 196 26.46 48.66 -5.04
C ILE A 196 26.02 50.12 -4.96
N ALA A 197 24.99 50.48 -4.21
CA ALA A 197 24.53 51.86 -4.08
C ALA A 197 25.60 52.83 -3.53
N ARG A 198 26.53 52.36 -2.70
CA ARG A 198 27.67 53.16 -2.21
C ARG A 198 28.84 53.22 -3.19
N ALA A 199 29.10 52.14 -3.92
CA ALA A 199 30.18 52.02 -4.91
C ALA A 199 29.79 52.58 -6.28
N THR A 200 28.48 52.69 -6.55
CA THR A 200 27.97 53.41 -7.71
C THR A 200 28.27 54.88 -7.44
N PRO A 201 29.14 55.52 -8.24
CA PRO A 201 29.47 56.91 -8.00
C PRO A 201 28.19 57.72 -8.10
N LYS A 202 27.86 58.44 -7.02
CA LYS A 202 27.00 59.61 -7.10
C LYS A 202 27.78 60.68 -7.85
N TYR A 203 28.00 60.51 -9.16
CA TYR A 203 28.01 61.68 -10.02
C TYR A 203 26.60 62.25 -9.86
N ALA A 204 26.45 63.26 -8.99
CA ALA A 204 26.26 64.64 -9.43
C ALA A 204 25.13 64.64 -10.49
N ALA A 205 23.97 65.25 -10.26
CA ALA A 205 23.86 66.70 -10.45
C ALA A 205 25.06 67.29 -11.19
N VAL A 206 25.40 66.74 -12.37
CA VAL A 206 26.30 67.40 -13.30
C VAL A 206 25.43 68.43 -13.99
N ASP A 207 25.35 69.61 -13.37
CA ASP A 207 25.36 70.84 -14.14
C ASP A 207 26.52 70.72 -15.14
N GLY A 208 26.23 70.45 -16.42
CA GLY A 208 27.21 70.49 -17.50
C GLY A 208 27.50 69.20 -18.29
N ALA A 209 26.67 68.14 -18.21
CA ALA A 209 26.74 67.05 -19.19
C ALA A 209 25.61 67.24 -20.23
N GLU A 210 25.98 67.45 -21.50
CA GLU A 210 25.04 67.44 -22.62
C GLU A 210 24.13 66.21 -22.49
N THR A 211 22.82 66.44 -22.38
CA THR A 211 21.87 65.34 -22.25
C THR A 211 21.82 64.56 -23.56
N TRP A 212 21.42 63.29 -23.53
CA TRP A 212 21.22 62.50 -24.76
C TRP A 212 20.27 63.19 -25.76
N GLN A 213 19.35 64.03 -25.26
CA GLN A 213 18.50 64.87 -26.10
C GLN A 213 19.28 66.00 -26.79
N ASP A 214 20.28 66.59 -26.12
CA ASP A 214 21.15 67.61 -26.72
C ASP A 214 22.08 66.99 -27.78
N VAL A 215 22.57 65.77 -27.55
CA VAL A 215 23.34 65.00 -28.55
C VAL A 215 22.49 64.69 -29.78
N LEU A 216 21.23 64.28 -29.60
CA LEU A 216 20.29 64.05 -30.71
C LEU A 216 19.96 65.33 -31.46
N ARG A 217 19.81 66.46 -30.75
CA ARG A 217 19.57 67.77 -31.37
C ARG A 217 20.77 68.22 -32.20
N ARG A 218 21.99 68.10 -31.67
CA ARG A 218 23.23 68.41 -32.41
C ARG A 218 23.38 67.53 -33.66
N LEU A 219 23.07 66.23 -33.58
CA LEU A 219 23.10 65.34 -34.74
C LEU A 219 22.03 65.71 -35.79
N GLN A 220 20.84 66.12 -35.36
CA GLN A 220 19.82 66.65 -36.28
C GLN A 220 20.27 67.95 -36.95
N GLU A 221 20.88 68.87 -36.20
CA GLU A 221 21.42 70.13 -36.73
C GLU A 221 22.57 69.89 -37.70
N GLN A 222 23.47 68.94 -37.41
CA GLN A 222 24.55 68.54 -38.34
C GLN A 222 24.00 67.91 -39.62
N MET A 223 23.01 67.02 -39.53
CA MET A 223 22.38 66.45 -40.73
C MET A 223 21.63 67.52 -41.54
N ALA A 224 21.00 68.49 -40.88
CA ALA A 224 20.34 69.60 -41.54
C ALA A 224 21.35 70.56 -42.20
N GLN A 225 22.50 70.83 -41.58
CA GLN A 225 23.59 71.62 -42.15
C GLN A 225 24.26 70.91 -43.33
N GLU A 226 24.57 69.61 -43.21
CA GLU A 226 25.07 68.80 -44.34
C GLU A 226 24.06 68.77 -45.48
N SER A 227 22.76 68.64 -45.18
CA SER A 227 21.71 68.67 -46.21
C SER A 227 21.57 70.05 -46.87
N ALA A 228 21.80 71.13 -46.13
CA ALA A 228 21.79 72.50 -46.66
C ALA A 228 23.05 72.81 -47.49
N GLU A 229 24.22 72.31 -47.09
CA GLU A 229 25.48 72.45 -47.84
C GLU A 229 25.48 71.58 -49.11
N ASN A 230 24.91 70.36 -49.07
CA ASN A 230 24.73 69.53 -50.26
C ASN A 230 23.59 70.02 -51.18
N GLY A 231 22.60 70.74 -50.65
CA GLY A 231 21.53 71.36 -51.42
C GLY A 231 21.93 72.69 -52.07
N GLY A 232 22.94 73.38 -51.53
CA GLY A 232 23.43 74.66 -52.06
C GLY A 232 24.41 74.57 -53.23
N ASN A 233 24.96 73.37 -53.51
CA ASN A 233 25.96 73.18 -54.58
C ASN A 233 25.38 72.58 -55.88
N GLY A 234 24.06 72.66 -56.07
CA GLY A 234 23.31 72.07 -57.19
C GLY A 234 22.53 73.04 -58.09
N GLU A 235 22.59 74.36 -57.88
CA GLU A 235 21.99 75.35 -58.79
C GLU A 235 22.97 76.48 -59.09
N ASN A 236 24.01 76.18 -59.88
CA ASN A 236 24.64 77.13 -60.80
C ASN A 236 25.57 76.37 -61.74
N GLY A 237 25.01 75.85 -62.84
CA GLY A 237 25.80 75.19 -63.87
C GLY A 237 25.00 74.65 -65.05
N ALA A 238 24.79 75.54 -66.03
CA ALA A 238 24.42 75.32 -67.43
C ALA A 238 22.94 75.05 -67.77
#